data_AF-A0A8T4LTQ7-F1
#
_entry.id   AF-A0A8T4LTQ7-F1
#
_cell.length_a   1.000
_cell.length_b   1.000
_cell.length_c   1.000
_cell.angle_alpha   90.00
_cell.angle_beta   90.00
_cell.angle_gamma   90.00
#
_symmetry.space_group_name_H-M   'P 1'
#
loop_
_entity.id
_entity.type
_entity.pdbx_description
1 polymer ?
#
loop_
_entity_poly.entity_id
_entity_poly.type
_entity_poly.pdbx_seq_one_letter_code
_entity_poly.pdbx_strand_id
1 'polypeptide(L)'
;MGLFGKKEGVGIQQFKKVEIDFNPQIPPLKKEKDKSKINVRYSLISPFAFAHIYWDEKISEVIYDVEEPELNSVERHQRETIKTAMRDLINYDVIVKTDKNSLMDYIDKTFKLLLIELGINMSYDTYRRIFYYLARDFIGFNEVDPLLRDYFVEDIECNGVATPIYIVHRIYRNIKTNLSFKEVEPLTSFVEKIAQ
;
A
#
# COMPACT_ATOMS: atom_id res chain seq x y z
N MET A 1 24.31 23.12 -36.83
CA MET A 1 23.84 23.90 -35.67
C MET A 1 22.46 23.37 -35.32
N GLY A 2 22.33 22.68 -34.18
CA GLY A 2 21.11 21.97 -33.81
C GLY A 2 21.37 21.08 -32.58
N LEU A 3 21.61 21.74 -31.45
CA LEU A 3 21.77 21.11 -30.14
C LEU A 3 20.43 20.48 -29.72
N PHE A 4 20.28 19.17 -29.91
CA PHE A 4 19.29 18.40 -29.17
C PHE A 4 19.79 18.24 -27.73
N GLY A 5 19.34 19.12 -26.85
CA GLY A 5 19.53 18.96 -25.41
C GLY A 5 18.79 17.70 -24.94
N LYS A 6 19.53 16.60 -24.74
CA LYS A 6 19.09 15.50 -23.88
C LYS A 6 18.83 16.11 -22.50
N LYS A 7 17.57 16.13 -22.06
CA LYS A 7 17.27 16.29 -20.63
C LYS A 7 17.91 15.08 -19.94
N GLU A 8 19.05 15.30 -19.28
CA GLU A 8 19.63 14.31 -18.39
C GLU A 8 18.64 14.07 -17.25
N GLY A 9 17.91 12.96 -17.33
CA GLY A 9 17.12 12.49 -16.20
C GLY A 9 18.05 12.24 -15.03
N VAL A 10 17.64 12.69 -13.85
CA VAL A 10 18.31 12.35 -12.58
C VAL A 10 18.42 10.82 -12.50
N GLY A 11 19.63 10.28 -12.43
CA GLY A 11 19.85 8.84 -12.36
C GLY A 11 19.23 8.24 -11.09
N ILE A 12 18.85 6.96 -11.11
CA ILE A 12 18.19 6.26 -9.99
C ILE A 12 18.93 6.43 -8.65
N GLN A 13 20.27 6.49 -8.69
CA GLN A 13 21.13 6.73 -7.51
C GLN A 13 20.84 8.07 -6.80
N GLN A 14 20.32 9.05 -7.52
CA GLN A 14 20.03 10.41 -7.02
C GLN A 14 18.55 10.57 -6.60
N PHE A 15 17.74 9.51 -6.68
CA PHE A 15 16.36 9.55 -6.19
C PHE A 15 16.34 9.81 -4.69
N LYS A 16 15.58 10.85 -4.30
CA LYS A 16 15.39 11.21 -2.90
C LYS A 16 14.69 10.08 -2.15
N LYS A 17 15.08 9.88 -0.89
CA LYS A 17 14.39 8.95 0.02
C LYS A 17 12.89 9.24 0.02
N VAL A 18 12.10 8.18 -0.05
CA VAL A 18 10.65 8.28 -0.04
C VAL A 18 10.18 8.32 1.39
N GLU A 19 9.63 9.46 1.80
CA GLU A 19 9.02 9.62 3.11
C GLU A 19 7.64 8.95 3.13
N ILE A 20 7.41 8.08 4.11
CA ILE A 20 6.13 7.41 4.35
C ILE A 20 5.80 7.57 5.82
N ASP A 21 4.67 8.23 6.10
CA ASP A 21 4.08 8.22 7.44
C ASP A 21 3.00 7.15 7.49
N PHE A 22 3.28 6.08 8.21
CA PHE A 22 2.36 4.95 8.39
C PHE A 22 1.34 5.16 9.52
N ASN A 23 1.45 6.24 10.29
CA ASN A 23 0.53 6.55 11.38
C ASN A 23 0.13 8.04 11.31
N PRO A 24 -0.43 8.49 10.18
CA PRO A 24 -0.84 9.88 10.03
C PRO A 24 -1.94 10.22 11.04
N GLN A 25 -2.04 11.51 11.39
CA GLN A 25 -3.11 11.99 12.25
C GLN A 25 -4.46 11.88 11.53
N ILE A 26 -5.35 11.05 12.06
CA ILE A 26 -6.70 10.86 11.53
C ILE A 26 -7.64 11.88 12.19
N PRO A 27 -8.35 12.73 11.41
CA PRO A 27 -9.29 13.68 11.97
C PRO A 27 -10.51 12.98 12.60
N PRO A 28 -11.13 13.57 13.63
CA PRO A 28 -12.35 13.01 14.20
C PRO A 28 -13.47 13.00 13.15
N LEU A 29 -14.11 11.85 12.98
CA LEU A 29 -15.23 11.70 12.06
C LEU A 29 -16.56 12.02 12.74
N LYS A 30 -17.46 12.64 11.98
CA LYS A 30 -18.82 12.92 12.43
C LYS A 30 -19.73 11.75 12.08
N LYS A 31 -20.58 11.37 13.03
CA LYS A 31 -21.66 10.42 12.77
C LYS A 31 -22.72 11.10 11.91
N GLU A 32 -23.00 10.54 10.76
CA GLU A 32 -24.10 10.94 9.88
C GLU A 32 -25.24 9.92 10.01
N LYS A 33 -26.47 10.39 10.19
CA LYS A 33 -27.66 9.53 10.31
C LYS A 33 -28.18 9.14 8.93
N ASP A 34 -28.09 10.06 7.98
CA ASP A 34 -28.51 9.86 6.61
C ASP A 34 -27.37 9.24 5.80
N LYS A 35 -27.42 7.91 5.62
CA LYS A 35 -26.34 7.17 4.94
C LYS A 35 -25.99 7.73 3.57
N SER A 36 -26.97 8.28 2.84
CA SER A 36 -26.76 8.88 1.51
C SER A 36 -25.84 10.10 1.51
N LYS A 37 -25.62 10.72 2.68
CA LYS A 37 -24.74 11.89 2.86
C LYS A 37 -23.34 11.52 3.33
N ILE A 38 -23.07 10.25 3.57
CA ILE A 38 -21.73 9.81 3.97
C ILE A 38 -20.80 9.98 2.77
N ASN A 39 -19.78 10.82 2.95
CA ASN A 39 -18.64 10.97 2.07
C ASN A 39 -17.50 11.57 2.90
N VAL A 40 -16.59 10.71 3.34
CA VAL A 40 -15.42 11.10 4.15
C VAL A 40 -14.17 10.44 3.60
N ARG A 41 -13.06 11.17 3.66
CA ARG A 41 -11.76 10.69 3.19
C ARG A 41 -10.67 11.11 4.16
N TYR A 42 -9.82 10.17 4.59
CA TYR A 42 -8.71 10.43 5.50
C TYR A 42 -7.51 9.54 5.18
N SER A 43 -6.32 9.99 5.57
CA SER A 43 -5.07 9.27 5.27
C SER A 43 -4.89 8.10 6.24
N LEU A 44 -4.46 6.97 5.70
CA LEU A 44 -4.07 5.76 6.45
C LEU A 44 -2.54 5.58 6.41
N ILE A 45 -1.93 5.87 5.25
CA ILE A 45 -0.48 5.85 5.04
C ILE A 45 -0.14 7.06 4.16
N SER A 46 0.38 8.13 4.73
CA SER A 46 0.61 9.37 3.98
C SER A 46 1.90 9.30 3.16
N PRO A 47 1.92 9.80 1.91
CA PRO A 47 0.80 10.38 1.14
C PRO A 47 0.09 9.39 0.19
N PHE A 48 0.16 8.08 0.44
CA PHE A 48 -0.13 7.04 -0.54
C PHE A 48 -1.47 6.33 -0.37
N ALA A 49 -1.90 6.05 0.86
CA ALA A 49 -3.11 5.28 1.15
C ALA A 49 -4.13 6.10 1.92
N PHE A 50 -5.39 5.98 1.53
CA PHE A 50 -6.52 6.68 2.14
C PHE A 50 -7.69 5.73 2.33
N ALA A 51 -8.45 5.94 3.40
CA ALA A 51 -9.80 5.45 3.52
C ALA A 51 -10.72 6.46 2.83
N HIS A 52 -11.60 6.00 1.96
CA HIS A 52 -12.69 6.78 1.42
C HIS A 52 -14.00 6.02 1.69
N ILE A 53 -14.82 6.58 2.58
CA ILE A 53 -16.08 5.98 2.98
C ILE A 53 -17.20 6.83 2.41
N TYR A 54 -18.00 6.25 1.51
CA TYR A 54 -19.02 6.98 0.78
C TYR A 54 -20.25 6.12 0.50
N TRP A 55 -21.36 6.77 0.18
CA TRP A 55 -22.57 6.12 -0.31
C TRP A 55 -22.48 5.80 -1.81
N ASP A 56 -22.57 4.52 -2.17
CA ASP A 56 -22.68 4.08 -3.56
C ASP A 56 -24.15 3.93 -3.95
N GLU A 57 -24.64 4.87 -4.77
CA GLU A 57 -26.01 4.90 -5.26
C GLU A 57 -26.40 3.66 -6.10
N LYS A 58 -25.45 3.03 -6.79
CA LYS A 58 -25.74 1.90 -7.69
C LYS A 58 -26.16 0.66 -6.93
N ILE A 59 -25.59 0.45 -5.75
CA ILE A 59 -25.87 -0.69 -4.89
C ILE A 59 -26.63 -0.28 -3.62
N SER A 60 -26.85 1.02 -3.41
CA SER A 60 -27.54 1.57 -2.24
C SER A 60 -26.90 1.13 -0.92
N GLU A 61 -25.56 1.16 -0.87
CA GLU A 61 -24.76 0.76 0.28
C GLU A 61 -23.68 1.80 0.60
N VAL A 62 -23.27 1.86 1.87
CA VAL A 62 -22.04 2.58 2.25
C VAL A 62 -20.86 1.64 1.98
N ILE A 63 -19.86 2.13 1.28
CA ILE A 63 -18.66 1.38 0.89
C ILE A 63 -17.44 2.01 1.53
N TYR A 64 -16.46 1.16 1.85
CA TYR A 64 -15.15 1.55 2.32
C TYR A 64 -14.13 1.23 1.23
N ASP A 65 -13.58 2.26 0.60
CA ASP A 65 -12.53 2.10 -0.39
C ASP A 65 -11.17 2.41 0.24
N VAL A 66 -10.27 1.42 0.14
CA VAL A 66 -8.84 1.65 0.30
C VAL A 66 -8.33 2.20 -1.03
N GLU A 67 -8.01 3.49 -1.05
CA GLU A 67 -7.42 4.16 -2.20
C GLU A 67 -5.89 4.13 -2.09
N GLU A 68 -5.23 3.41 -3.00
CA GLU A 68 -3.77 3.33 -3.12
C GLU A 68 -3.31 3.84 -4.50
N PRO A 69 -1.99 4.07 -4.71
CA PRO A 69 -1.51 4.56 -5.99
C PRO A 69 -1.69 3.51 -7.12
N GLU A 70 -2.55 3.80 -8.09
CA GLU A 70 -2.82 2.87 -9.20
C GLU A 70 -1.57 2.60 -10.03
N LEU A 71 -1.09 1.36 -10.12
CA LEU A 71 0.00 0.97 -11.03
C LEU A 71 -0.54 0.59 -12.41
N ASN A 72 0.10 1.05 -13.48
CA ASN A 72 -0.17 0.55 -14.84
C ASN A 72 0.43 -0.86 -15.03
N SER A 73 0.16 -1.52 -16.17
CA SER A 73 0.63 -2.91 -16.40
C SER A 73 2.15 -3.07 -16.34
N VAL A 74 2.90 -2.10 -16.86
CA VAL A 74 4.38 -2.11 -16.83
C VAL A 74 4.87 -1.94 -15.40
N GLU A 75 4.31 -0.98 -14.65
CA GLU A 75 4.69 -0.71 -13.27
C GLU A 75 4.35 -1.90 -12.34
N ARG A 76 3.22 -2.57 -12.57
CA ARG A 76 2.86 -3.81 -11.85
C ARG A 76 3.89 -4.90 -12.12
N HIS A 77 4.27 -5.11 -13.37
CA HIS A 77 5.28 -6.11 -13.71
C HIS A 77 6.63 -5.77 -13.09
N GLN A 78 7.07 -4.52 -13.16
CA GLN A 78 8.29 -4.05 -12.51
C GLN A 78 8.25 -4.25 -10.99
N ARG A 79 7.13 -3.91 -10.33
CA ARG A 79 6.93 -4.15 -8.89
C ARG A 79 7.08 -5.63 -8.57
N GLU A 80 6.41 -6.54 -9.27
CA GLU A 80 6.47 -7.97 -8.96
C GLU A 80 7.87 -8.56 -9.19
N THR A 81 8.55 -8.15 -10.26
CA THR A 81 9.95 -8.55 -10.52
C THR A 81 10.86 -8.11 -9.37
N ILE A 82 10.76 -6.85 -8.95
CA ILE A 82 11.59 -6.31 -7.86
C ILE A 82 11.23 -6.95 -6.52
N LYS A 83 9.94 -7.12 -6.21
CA LYS A 83 9.46 -7.76 -4.99
C LYS A 83 9.97 -9.19 -4.87
N THR A 84 9.97 -9.93 -5.97
CA THR A 84 10.50 -11.31 -6.01
C THR A 84 12.00 -11.32 -5.78
N ALA A 85 12.76 -10.52 -6.53
CA ALA A 85 14.21 -10.41 -6.33
C ALA A 85 14.60 -9.95 -4.92
N MET A 86 13.85 -9.02 -4.32
CA MET A 86 14.06 -8.60 -2.94
C MET A 86 13.82 -9.72 -1.93
N ARG A 87 12.78 -10.55 -2.11
CA ARG A 87 12.48 -11.67 -1.21
C ARG A 87 13.63 -12.66 -1.14
N ASP A 88 14.28 -12.93 -2.26
CA ASP A 88 15.42 -13.84 -2.33
C ASP A 88 16.66 -13.30 -1.60
N LEU A 89 16.76 -11.97 -1.45
CA LEU A 89 17.86 -11.28 -0.76
C LEU A 89 17.61 -11.05 0.73
N ILE A 90 16.35 -11.01 1.13
CA ILE A 90 15.96 -10.69 2.50
C ILE A 90 16.23 -11.89 3.41
N ASN A 91 17.15 -11.71 4.36
CA ASN A 91 17.29 -12.61 5.48
C ASN A 91 16.27 -12.22 6.57
N TYR A 92 15.42 -13.17 6.98
CA TYR A 92 14.42 -12.99 8.02
C TYR A 92 15.01 -12.48 9.35
N ASP A 93 16.25 -12.87 9.67
CA ASP A 93 16.97 -12.40 10.86
C ASP A 93 17.24 -10.88 10.84
N VAL A 94 17.36 -10.29 9.65
CA VAL A 94 17.55 -8.85 9.47
C VAL A 94 16.23 -8.11 9.70
N ILE A 95 15.09 -8.70 9.35
CA ILE A 95 13.78 -8.07 9.58
C ILE A 95 13.46 -8.01 11.08
N VAL A 96 13.64 -9.11 11.80
CA VAL A 96 13.22 -9.23 13.21
C VAL A 96 14.04 -8.35 14.16
N LYS A 97 15.32 -8.10 13.85
CA LYS A 97 16.26 -7.41 14.75
C LYS A 97 16.41 -5.91 14.49
N THR A 98 15.77 -5.41 13.44
CA THR A 98 16.05 -4.07 12.91
C THR A 98 14.88 -3.14 13.16
N ASP A 99 15.16 -1.91 13.60
CA ASP A 99 14.11 -0.90 13.76
C ASP A 99 13.52 -0.49 12.40
N LYS A 100 12.32 0.07 12.42
CA LYS A 100 11.58 0.42 11.21
C LYS A 100 12.34 1.35 10.25
N ASN A 101 13.11 2.32 10.77
CA ASN A 101 13.82 3.27 9.91
C ASN A 101 14.96 2.59 9.18
N SER A 102 15.71 1.74 9.88
CA SER A 102 16.77 0.93 9.30
C SER A 102 16.24 -0.04 8.23
N LEU A 103 15.06 -0.63 8.45
CA LEU A 103 14.41 -1.48 7.43
C LEU A 103 13.95 -0.69 6.20
N MET A 104 13.40 0.52 6.39
CA MET A 104 13.05 1.43 5.29
C MET A 104 14.29 1.80 4.46
N ASP A 105 15.42 2.09 5.11
CA ASP A 105 16.69 2.40 4.42
C ASP A 105 17.24 1.18 3.67
N TYR A 106 17.09 -0.01 4.22
CA TYR A 106 17.44 -1.25 3.54
C TYR A 106 16.61 -1.44 2.27
N ILE A 107 15.30 -1.29 2.34
CA ILE A 107 14.40 -1.41 1.18
C ILE A 107 14.77 -0.38 0.11
N ASP A 108 15.03 0.89 0.48
CA ASP A 108 15.39 1.95 -0.48
C ASP A 108 16.68 1.62 -1.24
N LYS A 109 17.73 1.22 -0.50
CA LYS A 109 19.04 0.84 -1.07
C LYS A 109 18.93 -0.38 -1.97
N THR A 110 18.28 -1.44 -1.50
CA THR A 110 18.10 -2.67 -2.26
C THR A 110 17.25 -2.43 -3.50
N PHE A 111 16.23 -1.56 -3.43
CA PHE A 111 15.42 -1.21 -4.59
C PHE A 111 16.26 -0.51 -5.65
N LYS A 112 17.06 0.49 -5.28
CA LYS A 112 17.96 1.19 -6.20
C LYS A 112 18.98 0.24 -6.84
N LEU A 113 19.55 -0.66 -6.05
CA LEU A 113 20.50 -1.66 -6.53
C LEU A 113 19.87 -2.59 -7.57
N LEU A 114 18.71 -3.17 -7.26
CA LEU A 114 18.00 -4.08 -8.17
C LEU A 114 17.57 -3.38 -9.47
N LEU A 115 17.15 -2.12 -9.42
CA LEU A 115 16.82 -1.36 -10.62
C LEU A 115 18.03 -1.22 -11.56
N ILE A 116 19.23 -1.00 -10.99
CA ILE A 116 20.46 -0.84 -11.76
C ILE A 116 20.92 -2.18 -12.33
N GLU A 117 20.96 -3.23 -11.51
CA GLU A 117 21.41 -4.56 -11.92
C GLU A 117 20.51 -5.18 -13.00
N LEU A 118 19.20 -4.96 -12.90
CA LEU A 118 18.22 -5.45 -13.87
C LEU A 118 18.07 -4.51 -15.08
N GLY A 119 18.76 -3.37 -15.12
CA GLY A 119 18.67 -2.38 -16.19
C GLY A 119 17.28 -1.73 -16.31
N ILE A 120 16.51 -1.69 -15.23
CA ILE A 120 15.15 -1.14 -15.20
C ILE A 120 15.23 0.37 -14.97
N ASN A 121 14.80 1.14 -15.96
CA ASN A 121 14.66 2.59 -15.85
C ASN A 121 13.21 2.97 -15.52
N MET A 122 13.03 3.93 -14.63
CA MET A 122 11.71 4.47 -14.27
C MET A 122 11.81 5.93 -13.82
N SER A 123 10.68 6.63 -13.82
CA SER A 123 10.59 7.98 -13.26
C SER A 123 10.67 7.96 -11.72
N TYR A 124 11.00 9.09 -11.11
CA TYR A 124 10.96 9.20 -9.64
C TYR A 124 9.53 9.02 -9.09
N ASP A 125 8.50 9.38 -9.84
CA ASP A 125 7.10 9.17 -9.43
C ASP A 125 6.75 7.67 -9.38
N THR A 126 7.07 6.94 -10.44
CA THR A 126 6.94 5.48 -10.49
C THR A 126 7.74 4.82 -9.37
N TYR A 127 8.98 5.28 -9.13
CA TYR A 127 9.81 4.81 -8.02
C TYR A 127 9.10 4.97 -6.68
N ARG A 128 8.55 6.16 -6.38
CA ARG A 128 7.82 6.43 -5.13
C ARG A 128 6.63 5.49 -4.95
N ARG A 129 5.85 5.28 -6.03
CA ARG A 129 4.65 4.44 -6.00
C ARG A 129 5.00 2.96 -5.81
N ILE A 130 6.03 2.45 -6.49
CA ILE A 130 6.50 1.08 -6.27
C ILE A 130 7.11 0.93 -4.88
N PHE A 131 7.91 1.90 -4.43
CA PHE A 131 8.51 1.89 -3.09
C PHE A 131 7.44 1.82 -1.99
N TYR A 132 6.34 2.56 -2.13
CA TYR A 132 5.18 2.43 -1.23
C TYR A 132 4.72 0.98 -1.10
N TYR A 133 4.50 0.29 -2.22
CA TYR A 133 4.06 -1.10 -2.20
C TYR A 133 5.12 -2.04 -1.61
N LEU A 134 6.41 -1.82 -1.87
CA LEU A 134 7.47 -2.62 -1.25
C LEU A 134 7.49 -2.42 0.27
N ALA A 135 7.42 -1.19 0.74
CA ALA A 135 7.39 -0.88 2.17
C ALA A 135 6.13 -1.45 2.84
N ARG A 136 4.95 -1.29 2.23
CA ARG A 136 3.68 -1.87 2.69
C ARG A 136 3.75 -3.41 2.78
N ASP A 137 4.36 -4.06 1.80
CA ASP A 137 4.43 -5.52 1.73
C ASP A 137 5.54 -6.13 2.59
N PHE A 138 6.67 -5.45 2.82
CA PHE A 138 7.77 -6.00 3.63
C PHE A 138 7.68 -5.62 5.11
N ILE A 139 7.14 -4.44 5.42
CA ILE A 139 7.03 -3.94 6.80
C ILE A 139 5.61 -4.18 7.34
N GLY A 140 4.62 -4.12 6.46
CA GLY A 140 3.21 -4.24 6.80
C GLY A 140 2.59 -5.57 6.41
N PHE A 141 1.27 -5.56 6.35
CA PHE A 141 0.41 -6.72 6.11
C PHE A 141 -0.13 -6.80 4.67
N ASN A 142 0.72 -6.48 3.68
CA ASN A 142 0.35 -6.51 2.26
C ASN A 142 -0.88 -5.63 1.97
N GLU A 143 -1.81 -6.07 1.11
CA GLU A 143 -3.03 -5.31 0.78
C GLU A 143 -3.93 -4.97 1.97
N VAL A 144 -3.84 -5.71 3.09
CA VAL A 144 -4.67 -5.46 4.27
C VAL A 144 -4.05 -4.42 5.22
N ASP A 145 -2.78 -4.05 5.01
CA ASP A 145 -2.06 -3.10 5.86
C ASP A 145 -2.81 -1.77 6.10
N PRO A 146 -3.45 -1.13 5.09
CA PRO A 146 -4.22 0.09 5.33
C PRO A 146 -5.41 -0.12 6.29
N LEU A 147 -6.12 -1.25 6.20
CA LEU A 147 -7.24 -1.56 7.10
C LEU A 147 -6.75 -1.75 8.55
N LEU A 148 -5.64 -2.47 8.72
CA LEU A 148 -5.06 -2.72 10.05
C LEU A 148 -4.51 -1.46 10.71
N ARG A 149 -4.22 -0.41 9.93
CA ARG A 149 -3.78 0.90 10.43
C ARG A 149 -4.91 1.84 10.75
N ASP A 150 -6.13 1.55 10.29
CA ASP A 150 -7.26 2.44 10.52
C ASP A 150 -7.75 2.34 11.97
N TYR A 151 -7.60 3.43 12.72
CA TYR A 151 -8.13 3.56 14.07
C TYR A 151 -9.63 3.27 14.18
N PHE A 152 -10.41 3.59 13.15
CA PHE A 152 -11.86 3.40 13.14
C PHE A 152 -12.30 1.99 12.73
N VAL A 153 -11.39 1.13 12.27
CA VAL A 153 -11.68 -0.29 12.07
C VAL A 153 -11.58 -1.00 13.41
N GLU A 154 -12.65 -1.69 13.80
CA GLU A 154 -12.75 -2.49 15.02
C GLU A 154 -12.43 -3.95 14.73
N ASP A 155 -13.11 -4.52 13.74
CA ASP A 155 -12.92 -5.90 13.29
C ASP A 155 -12.73 -5.95 11.77
N ILE A 156 -11.98 -6.94 11.30
CA ILE A 156 -11.80 -7.28 9.89
C ILE A 156 -12.28 -8.72 9.69
N GLU A 157 -13.23 -8.92 8.78
CA GLU A 157 -13.79 -10.23 8.44
C GLU A 157 -13.37 -10.61 7.01
N CYS A 158 -12.71 -11.76 6.89
CA CYS A 158 -12.31 -12.35 5.61
C CYS A 158 -12.86 -13.77 5.51
N ASN A 159 -13.80 -13.98 4.57
CA ASN A 159 -14.53 -15.24 4.39
C ASN A 159 -13.89 -16.16 3.33
N GLY A 160 -12.64 -15.89 2.95
CA GLY A 160 -11.88 -16.68 1.98
C GLY A 160 -11.65 -15.96 0.66
N VAL A 161 -11.10 -16.71 -0.31
CA VAL A 161 -10.70 -16.17 -1.61
C VAL A 161 -11.91 -15.74 -2.46
N ALA A 162 -11.68 -14.77 -3.34
CA ALA A 162 -12.68 -14.15 -4.20
C ALA A 162 -13.91 -13.57 -3.47
N THR A 163 -13.84 -13.40 -2.15
CA THR A 163 -14.86 -12.71 -1.36
C THR A 163 -14.34 -11.33 -0.90
N PRO A 164 -15.19 -10.29 -0.92
CA PRO A 164 -14.83 -9.00 -0.34
C PRO A 164 -14.50 -9.13 1.14
N ILE A 165 -13.49 -8.40 1.59
CA ILE A 165 -13.22 -8.20 3.01
C ILE A 165 -14.29 -7.24 3.55
N TYR A 166 -14.86 -7.59 4.70
CA TYR A 166 -15.78 -6.73 5.45
C TYR A 166 -15.07 -6.17 6.68
N ILE A 167 -15.52 -5.01 7.15
CA ILE A 167 -15.03 -4.40 8.38
C ILE A 167 -16.18 -4.02 9.29
N VAL A 168 -15.92 -4.01 10.59
CA VAL A 168 -16.75 -3.31 11.57
C VAL A 168 -16.15 -1.93 11.79
N HIS A 169 -16.73 -0.89 11.19
CA HIS A 169 -16.28 0.49 11.43
C HIS A 169 -16.94 1.05 12.71
N ARG A 170 -16.16 1.63 13.61
CA ARG A 170 -16.63 2.14 14.92
C ARG A 170 -17.81 3.11 14.81
N ILE A 171 -17.90 3.87 13.71
CA ILE A 171 -18.97 4.87 13.50
C ILE A 171 -20.05 4.35 12.55
N TYR A 172 -19.65 3.70 11.46
CA TYR A 172 -20.53 3.37 10.33
C TYR A 172 -20.95 1.90 10.32
N ARG A 173 -20.46 1.11 11.27
CA ARG A 173 -20.74 -0.32 11.47
C ARG A 173 -20.27 -1.16 10.29
N ASN A 174 -20.95 -2.27 10.01
CA ASN A 174 -20.55 -3.24 9.00
C ASN A 174 -20.51 -2.58 7.63
N ILE A 175 -19.34 -2.55 7.01
CA ILE A 175 -19.11 -2.00 5.67
C ILE A 175 -18.31 -2.99 4.84
N LYS A 176 -18.72 -3.14 3.58
CA LYS A 176 -17.98 -3.86 2.55
C LYS A 176 -16.80 -3.04 2.06
N THR A 177 -15.64 -3.66 1.90
CA THR A 177 -14.45 -3.01 1.32
C THR A 177 -14.26 -3.34 -0.17
N ASN A 178 -13.41 -2.57 -0.86
CA ASN A 178 -12.91 -2.90 -2.20
C ASN A 178 -11.81 -3.98 -2.21
N LEU A 179 -11.34 -4.45 -1.05
CA LEU A 179 -10.29 -5.45 -0.97
C LEU A 179 -10.85 -6.87 -1.03
N SER A 180 -10.13 -7.75 -1.72
CA SER A 180 -10.36 -9.20 -1.71
C SER A 180 -9.07 -9.93 -2.03
N PHE A 181 -8.87 -11.08 -1.39
CA PHE A 181 -7.81 -12.00 -1.80
C PHE A 181 -8.27 -12.76 -3.03
N LYS A 182 -7.54 -12.63 -4.14
CA LYS A 182 -7.92 -13.32 -5.39
C LYS A 182 -7.59 -14.80 -5.38
N GLU A 183 -6.48 -15.15 -4.72
CA GLU A 183 -5.90 -16.49 -4.70
C GLU A 183 -5.59 -16.91 -3.26
N VAL A 184 -5.28 -18.19 -3.07
CA VAL A 184 -5.02 -18.77 -1.73
C VAL A 184 -3.68 -18.29 -1.18
N GLU A 185 -2.66 -18.15 -2.01
CA GLU A 185 -1.29 -17.82 -1.58
C GLU A 185 -1.20 -16.45 -0.88
N PRO A 186 -1.80 -15.35 -1.39
CA PRO A 186 -1.84 -14.07 -0.67
C PRO A 186 -2.56 -14.16 0.68
N LEU A 187 -3.66 -14.92 0.76
CA LEU A 187 -4.40 -15.13 2.00
C LEU A 187 -3.57 -15.92 3.02
N THR A 188 -2.90 -16.99 2.59
CA THR A 188 -1.98 -17.76 3.44
C THR A 188 -0.85 -16.89 3.97
N SER A 189 -0.21 -16.09 3.10
CA SER A 189 0.85 -15.17 3.50
C SER A 189 0.38 -14.14 4.52
N PHE A 190 -0.87 -13.66 4.41
CA PHE A 190 -1.47 -12.76 5.38
C PHE A 190 -1.69 -13.44 6.74
N VAL A 191 -2.23 -14.67 6.75
CA VAL A 191 -2.43 -15.45 7.99
C VAL A 191 -1.10 -15.73 8.69
N GLU A 192 -0.06 -16.12 7.95
CA GLU A 192 1.28 -16.35 8.50
C GLU A 192 1.86 -15.10 9.17
N LYS A 193 1.71 -13.93 8.53
CA LYS A 193 2.19 -12.65 9.09
C LYS A 193 1.48 -12.24 10.37
N ILE A 194 0.21 -12.57 10.54
CA ILE A 194 -0.54 -12.27 11.76
C ILE A 194 -0.16 -13.23 12.90
N ALA A 195 0.17 -14.49 12.58
CA ALA A 195 0.48 -15.51 13.56
C ALA A 195 1.91 -15.42 14.13
N GLN A 196 2.76 -14.59 13.54
CA GLN A 196 4.18 -14.42 13.86
C GLN A 196 4.42 -13.30 14.88
#